data_AF-A0A7W1RYV0-F1
#
_entry.id   AF-A0A7W1RYV0-F1
#
_cell.length_a   1.000
_cell.length_b   1.000
_cell.length_c   1.000
_cell.angle_alpha   90.00
_cell.angle_beta   90.00
_cell.angle_gamma   90.00
#
_symmetry.space_group_name_H-M   'P 1'
#
loop_
_entity.id
_entity.type
_entity.pdbx_description
1 polymer ?
#
loop_
_entity_poly.entity_id
_entity_poly.type
_entity_poly.pdbx_seq_one_letter_code
_entity_poly.pdbx_strand_id
1 'polypeptide(L)' 'MISFISPDGEEREERWPSVAAFLAWARVQRAAYPFTAYEQDEDGDWVVVEKGRTSGLGPASGS' A
#
# COMPACT_ATOMS: atom_id res chain seq x y z
N MET A 1 -0.27 -5.46 8.22
CA MET A 1 -1.64 -5.19 7.71
C MET A 1 -1.62 -3.91 6.92
N ILE A 2 -2.39 -3.77 5.84
CA ILE A 2 -2.34 -2.57 5.00
C ILE A 2 -3.77 -2.10 4.74
N SER A 3 -4.04 -0.84 5.05
CA SER A 3 -5.25 -0.13 4.63
C SER A 3 -4.93 0.75 3.44
N PHE A 4 -5.74 0.72 2.39
CA PHE A 4 -5.53 1.53 1.19
C PHE A 4 -6.86 1.99 0.58
N ILE A 5 -6.84 3.12 -0.12
CA ILE A 5 -8.01 3.65 -0.83
C ILE A 5 -7.92 3.26 -2.30
N SER A 6 -8.94 2.58 -2.80
CA SER A 6 -9.07 2.22 -4.22
C SER A 6 -9.33 3.44 -5.10
N PRO A 7 -9.13 3.37 -6.43
CA PRO A 7 -9.41 4.48 -7.35
C PRO A 7 -10.87 4.91 -7.36
N ASP A 8 -11.76 3.98 -7.06
CA ASP A 8 -13.20 4.17 -6.84
C ASP A 8 -13.54 4.89 -5.53
N GLY A 9 -12.55 5.11 -4.65
CA GLY A 9 -12.69 5.85 -3.40
C GLY A 9 -13.08 5.00 -2.20
N GLU A 10 -13.12 3.68 -2.34
CA GLU A 10 -13.41 2.77 -1.24
C GLU A 10 -12.16 2.52 -0.39
N GLU A 11 -12.32 2.56 0.92
CA GLU A 11 -11.28 2.10 1.85
C GLU A 11 -11.30 0.58 1.91
N ARG A 12 -10.12 -0.03 1.76
CA ARG A 12 -9.91 -1.47 1.82
C ARG A 12 -8.82 -1.80 2.82
N GLU A 13 -9.06 -2.84 3.58
CA GLU A 13 -8.15 -3.30 4.61
C GLU A 13 -7.80 -4.77 4.38
N GLU A 14 -6.51 -5.07 4.19
CA GLU A 14 -6.07 -6.40 3.81
C GLU A 14 -4.74 -6.79 4.46
N ARG A 15 -4.58 -8.09 4.72
CA ARG A 15 -3.32 -8.65 5.23
C ARG A 15 -2.41 -9.01 4.07
N TRP A 16 -1.30 -8.28 3.98
CA TRP A 16 -0.22 -8.53 3.03
C TRP A 16 0.99 -9.13 3.75
N PRO A 17 1.78 -9.98 3.06
CA PRO A 17 2.99 -10.57 3.64
C PRO A 17 4.08 -9.52 3.91
N SER A 18 4.10 -8.41 3.16
CA SER A 18 4.97 -7.25 3.39
C SER A 18 4.47 -6.04 2.61
N VAL A 19 4.94 -4.84 2.98
CA VAL A 19 4.65 -3.61 2.21
C VAL A 19 5.19 -3.72 0.78
N ALA A 20 6.38 -4.31 0.59
CA ALA A 20 6.95 -4.52 -0.73
C ALA A 20 6.06 -5.39 -1.65
N ALA A 21 5.41 -6.42 -1.11
CA ALA A 21 4.48 -7.25 -1.87
C ALA A 21 3.24 -6.45 -2.32
N PHE A 22 2.69 -5.62 -1.44
CA PHE A 22 1.61 -4.70 -1.78
C PHE A 22 2.03 -3.69 -2.86
N LEU A 23 3.21 -3.08 -2.73
CA LEU A 23 3.74 -2.14 -3.72
C LEU A 23 3.93 -2.80 -5.09
N ALA A 24 4.42 -4.04 -5.13
CA ALA A 24 4.56 -4.82 -6.36
C ALA A 24 3.20 -5.10 -7.01
N TRP A 25 2.20 -5.51 -6.22
CA TRP A 25 0.83 -5.69 -6.71
C TRP A 25 0.23 -4.37 -7.24
N ALA A 26 0.33 -3.29 -6.48
CA ALA A 26 -0.19 -1.98 -6.87
C ALA A 26 0.44 -1.47 -8.17
N ARG A 27 1.72 -1.78 -8.40
CA ARG A 27 2.42 -1.48 -9.65
C ARG A 27 1.83 -2.24 -10.84
N VAL A 28 1.43 -3.50 -10.66
CA VAL A 28 0.74 -4.29 -11.71
C VAL A 28 -0.63 -3.68 -12.04
N GLN A 29 -1.35 -3.17 -11.04
CA GLN A 29 -2.63 -2.49 -11.25
C GLN A 29 -2.49 -1.13 -11.96
N ARG A 30 -1.27 -0.60 -12.10
CA ARG A 30 -0.97 0.72 -12.69
C ARG A 30 -1.80 1.86 -12.08
N ALA A 31 -2.16 1.71 -10.81
CA ALA A 31 -2.99 2.65 -10.08
C ALA A 31 -2.26 3.18 -8.85
N ALA A 32 -2.60 4.42 -8.49
CA ALA A 32 -2.00 5.13 -7.38
C ALA A 32 -2.90 5.04 -6.15
N TYR A 33 -2.61 4.09 -5.27
CA TYR A 33 -3.34 3.84 -4.03
C TYR A 33 -2.66 4.58 -2.89
N PRO A 34 -3.33 5.54 -2.22
CA PRO A 34 -2.94 5.96 -0.88
C PRO A 34 -3.02 4.75 0.05
N PHE A 35 -1.99 4.51 0.85
CA PHE A 35 -1.95 3.37 1.77
C PHE A 35 -1.30 3.72 3.11
N THR A 36 -1.69 2.96 4.13
CA THR A 36 -1.07 2.95 5.46
C THR A 36 -0.81 1.49 5.84
N ALA A 37 0.44 1.18 6.17
CA ALA A 37 0.87 -0.11 6.66
C ALA A 37 1.00 -0.10 8.18
N TYR A 38 0.53 -1.17 8.79
CA TYR A 38 0.51 -1.39 10.23
C TYR A 38 1.21 -2.70 10.59
N GLU A 39 1.91 -2.69 11.70
CA GLU A 39 2.48 -3.86 12.37
C GLU A 39 1.96 -3.90 13.81
N GLN A 40 1.90 -5.09 14.41
CA GLN A 40 1.64 -5.21 15.85
C GLN A 40 2.97 -5.08 16.58
N ASP A 41 3.02 -4.21 17.58
CA ASP A 41 4.15 -4.14 18.50
C ASP A 41 4.14 -5.30 19.52
N GLU A 42 5.03 -5.23 20.50
CA GLU A 42 5.20 -6.24 21.55
C GLU A 42 3.96 -6.37 22.47
N ASP A 43 3.14 -5.32 22.55
CA ASP A 43 1.91 -5.25 23.34
C ASP A 43 0.66 -5.69 22.52
N GLY A 44 0.83 -5.90 21.21
CA GLY A 44 -0.24 -6.27 20.28
C GLY A 44 -1.01 -5.06 19.74
N ASP A 45 -0.50 -3.85 19.97
CA ASP A 45 -1.07 -2.61 19.44
C ASP A 45 -0.66 -2.40 17.98
N TRP A 46 -1.61 -1.97 17.15
CA TRP A 46 -1.34 -1.68 15.75
C TRP A 46 -0.67 -0.32 15.58
N VAL A 47 0.61 -0.32 15.24
CA VAL A 47 1.39 0.89 14.97
C VAL A 47 1.59 1.11 13.49
N VAL A 48 1.55 2.37 13.04
CA VAL A 48 1.84 2.72 11.65
C VAL A 48 3.34 2.59 11.40
N VAL A 49 3.71 1.69 10.51
CA VAL A 49 5.11 1.47 10.12
C VAL A 49 5.48 2.18 8.82
N GLU A 50 4.52 2.36 7.91
CA GLU A 50 4.73 3.09 6.67
C GLU A 50 3.41 3.73 6.21
N LYS A 51 3.50 4.91 5.59
CA LYS A 51 2.38 5.56 4.94
C LYS A 51 2.85 6.22 3.67
N GLY A 52 2.09 6.05 2.60
CA GLY A 52 2.49 6.60 1.31
C GLY A 52 1.40 6.53 0.27
N ARG A 53 1.80 6.79 -0.97
CA ARG A 53 0.98 6.61 -2.15
C ARG A 53 1.77 5.80 -3.16
N THR A 54 1.18 4.72 -3.66
CA THR A 54 1.84 3.93 -4.71
C THR A 54 1.97 4.79 -5.97
N SER A 55 3.13 4.73 -6.61
CA SER A 55 3.29 5.38 -7.91
C SER A 55 2.61 4.53 -8.97
N GLY A 56 1.43 4.96 -9.40
CA GLY A 56 0.82 4.51 -10.64
C GLY A 56 1.60 5.06 -11.83
N LEU A 57 2.84 4.62 -12.01
CA LEU A 57 3.63 5.03 -13.16
C LEU A 57 3.14 4.24 -14.38
N GLY A 58 2.35 4.94 -15.22
CA GLY A 58 2.52 4.82 -16.67
C GLY A 58 4.02 4.87 -17.02
N PRO A 59 4.42 4.27 -18.15
CA PRO A 59 5.78 3.78 -18.38
C PRO A 59 6.84 4.77 -17.89
N ALA A 60 7.76 4.28 -17.07
CA ALA A 60 8.93 5.02 -16.66
C ALA A 60 9.56 5.60 -17.93
N SER A 61 9.42 6.92 -18.13
CA SER A 61 10.15 7.63 -19.16
C SER A 61 11.60 7.68 -18.65
N GLY A 62 12.33 6.62 -18.96
CA GLY A 62 13.78 6.55 -18.85
C GLY A 62 14.37 6.97 -20.18
N SER A 63 15.21 8.00 -20.08
CA SER A 63 15.87 8.84 -21.08
C SER A 63 16.59 8.13 -22.23
#